data_AF-A0A2S8G064-F1
#
_entry.id   AF-A0A2S8G064-F1
#
_cell.length_a   1.000
_cell.length_b   1.000
_cell.length_c   1.000
_cell.angle_alpha   90.00
_cell.angle_beta   90.00
_cell.angle_gamma   90.00
#
_symmetry.space_group_name_H-M   'P 1'
#
loop_
_entity.id
_entity.type
_entity.pdbx_description
1 polymer ?
#
loop_
_entity_poly.entity_id
_entity_poly.type
_entity_poly.pdbx_seq_one_letter_code
_entity_poly.pdbx_strand_id
1 'polypeptide(L)'
;MTSEKLLRLKKLAEKRRQQTYPGYLSVSEFHDGKHDCDFVSPYSKGACDVNSKLFLLLQDWSSEEELKGPEKPEQIRLGRTPSLPTNKNLSRLLSEVYGVTLADTFATNLFPFIKPGRISEKIPMVLLVQAAKEYAIPQIEIVAPQIVICFGMPVFQAMRAACGLSAVANAEEARANPFRLGAVTVFQQAHPGGLGIANRRGFENVLNDWMEMRGQMDTVSNSDRDVPSHNLTRTKPRAPKMTHEVERTQESTPSNGRELQSRFLLTFQDYMDNHDCLFQPGRQDRERKLQFRLGKSGTQLCIKVLQQDNIIRVEFRTTGKNADVFYQQLLTQRSKIEEELGESPQWRAKEGNNRKQIILNREICLADESRWPEYCEWLLEKLNLFYGVFAPRVEQLQTGSRVSD
;
A
#
# COMPACT_ATOMS: atom_id res chain seq x y z
N MET A 1 -9.99 34.15 11.83
CA MET A 1 -9.49 32.80 12.16
C MET A 1 -9.11 31.99 10.92
N THR A 2 -10.03 31.68 9.98
CA THR A 2 -9.68 30.90 8.75
C THR A 2 -8.54 31.50 7.93
N SER A 3 -8.59 32.82 7.65
CA SER A 3 -7.54 33.52 6.89
C SER A 3 -6.16 33.46 7.57
N GLU A 4 -6.11 33.51 8.90
CA GLU A 4 -4.88 33.40 9.67
C GLU A 4 -4.27 32.00 9.61
N LYS A 5 -5.11 30.96 9.74
CA LYS A 5 -4.68 29.56 9.58
C LYS A 5 -4.07 29.33 8.20
N LEU A 6 -4.73 29.80 7.14
CA LEU A 6 -4.23 29.70 5.77
C LEU A 6 -2.88 30.42 5.59
N LEU A 7 -2.73 31.62 6.16
CA LEU A 7 -1.45 32.34 6.10
C LEU A 7 -0.32 31.59 6.82
N ARG A 8 -0.61 30.98 7.98
CA ARG A 8 0.37 30.17 8.73
C ARG A 8 0.74 28.89 7.98
N LEU A 9 -0.23 28.21 7.37
CA LEU A 9 0.03 27.03 6.53
C LEU A 9 0.85 27.38 5.28
N LYS A 10 0.56 28.51 4.65
CA LYS A 10 1.32 29.02 3.51
C LYS A 10 2.79 29.25 3.87
N LYS A 11 3.09 29.83 5.04
CA LYS A 11 4.47 29.99 5.53
C LYS A 11 5.19 28.65 5.71
N LEU A 12 4.50 27.60 6.18
CA LEU A 12 5.07 26.25 6.26
C LEU A 12 5.35 25.67 4.86
N ALA A 13 4.45 25.89 3.90
CA ALA A 13 4.66 25.49 2.51
C ALA A 13 5.86 26.22 1.88
N GLU A 14 6.03 27.52 2.16
CA GLU A 14 7.18 28.31 1.73
C GLU A 14 8.48 27.79 2.34
N LYS A 15 8.50 27.48 3.65
CA LYS A 15 9.64 26.83 4.30
C LYS A 15 9.99 25.51 3.58
N ARG A 16 9.00 24.68 3.27
CA ARG A 16 9.16 23.41 2.56
C ARG A 16 9.66 23.60 1.13
N ARG A 17 9.31 24.68 0.43
CA ARG A 17 9.86 24.99 -0.91
C ARG A 17 11.33 25.40 -0.87
N GLN A 18 11.74 26.09 0.18
CA GLN A 18 13.10 26.64 0.31
C GLN A 18 14.12 25.61 0.83
N GLN A 19 13.65 24.47 1.33
CA GLN A 19 14.47 23.46 2.00
C GLN A 19 14.13 22.09 1.42
N THR A 20 15.13 21.22 1.27
CA THR A 20 14.91 19.80 0.93
C THR A 20 15.92 18.99 1.71
N TYR A 21 15.50 17.83 2.22
CA TYR A 21 16.42 16.96 2.95
C TYR A 21 17.49 16.40 2.00
N PRO A 22 18.76 16.26 2.45
CA PRO A 22 19.81 15.70 1.62
C PRO A 22 19.43 14.34 1.04
N GLY A 23 19.58 14.18 -0.27
CA GLY A 23 19.23 12.94 -0.99
C GLY A 23 17.74 12.80 -1.35
N TYR A 24 16.92 13.82 -1.09
CA TYR A 24 15.52 13.89 -1.50
C TYR A 24 15.32 15.03 -2.50
N LEU A 25 14.19 15.00 -3.20
CA LEU A 25 13.85 15.94 -4.25
C LEU A 25 12.67 16.83 -3.81
N SER A 26 12.68 18.07 -4.27
CA SER A 26 11.57 19.00 -4.07
C SER A 26 10.42 18.66 -5.01
N VAL A 27 9.19 18.89 -4.54
CA VAL A 27 7.99 18.81 -5.39
C VAL A 27 8.09 19.74 -6.60
N SER A 28 8.73 20.90 -6.42
CA SER A 28 8.82 21.93 -7.46
C SER A 28 9.71 21.53 -8.64
N GLU A 29 10.53 20.48 -8.49
CA GLU A 29 11.42 19.98 -9.56
C GLU A 29 10.67 19.23 -10.67
N PHE A 30 9.40 18.87 -10.44
CA PHE A 30 8.63 18.06 -11.38
C PHE A 30 7.54 18.87 -12.08
N HIS A 31 7.36 18.61 -13.38
CA HIS A 31 6.29 19.19 -14.20
C HIS A 31 6.18 20.72 -14.07
N ASP A 32 7.31 21.42 -14.18
CA ASP A 32 7.41 22.88 -14.07
C ASP A 32 6.79 23.45 -12.79
N GLY A 33 6.84 22.69 -11.69
CA GLY A 33 6.29 23.09 -10.40
C GLY A 33 4.76 23.06 -10.30
N LYS A 34 4.05 22.51 -11.30
CA LYS A 34 2.57 22.44 -11.33
C LYS A 34 1.98 21.69 -10.12
N HIS A 35 2.76 20.81 -9.50
CA HIS A 35 2.33 20.06 -8.32
C HIS A 35 2.37 20.85 -7.02
N ASP A 36 3.12 21.96 -6.96
CA ASP A 36 3.24 22.78 -5.76
C ASP A 36 1.92 23.53 -5.42
N CYS A 37 1.80 23.99 -4.18
CA CYS A 37 0.64 24.72 -3.67
C CYS A 37 0.95 25.48 -2.38
N ASP A 38 -0.05 26.20 -1.84
CA ASP A 38 0.05 26.91 -0.56
C ASP A 38 0.01 25.98 0.67
N PHE A 39 0.17 24.67 0.48
CA PHE A 39 0.23 23.67 1.56
C PHE A 39 1.54 22.89 1.52
N VAL A 40 1.85 22.22 2.64
CA VAL A 40 3.09 21.45 2.81
C VAL A 40 3.16 20.30 1.80
N SER A 41 2.06 19.56 1.64
CA SER A 41 1.93 18.47 0.67
C SER A 41 0.96 18.86 -0.46
N PRO A 42 1.24 18.48 -1.72
CA PRO A 42 0.27 18.60 -2.80
C PRO A 42 -1.08 17.94 -2.48
N TYR A 43 -1.09 16.83 -1.73
CA TYR A 43 -2.30 16.08 -1.38
C TYR A 43 -3.40 16.96 -0.76
N SER A 44 -3.01 18.02 -0.06
CA SER A 44 -3.94 18.96 0.57
C SER A 44 -4.75 19.77 -0.45
N LYS A 45 -4.33 19.91 -1.72
CA LYS A 45 -5.03 20.73 -2.74
C LYS A 45 -6.54 20.46 -2.82
N GLY A 46 -6.96 19.20 -2.72
CA GLY A 46 -8.36 18.81 -2.71
C GLY A 46 -8.90 18.33 -1.35
N ALA A 47 -8.20 18.63 -0.26
CA ALA A 47 -8.48 18.18 1.12
C ALA A 47 -7.85 19.16 2.13
N CYS A 48 -8.23 20.43 2.04
CA CYS A 48 -7.61 21.54 2.77
C CYS A 48 -8.56 22.28 3.70
N ASP A 49 -9.61 21.64 4.21
CA ASP A 49 -10.49 22.32 5.17
C ASP A 49 -9.74 22.57 6.49
N VAL A 50 -9.25 23.80 6.66
CA VAL A 50 -8.48 24.24 7.83
C VAL A 50 -9.31 24.33 9.12
N ASN A 51 -10.62 24.14 9.03
CA ASN A 51 -11.52 24.06 10.18
C ASN A 51 -12.03 22.63 10.42
N SER A 52 -11.53 21.65 9.67
CA SER A 52 -11.96 20.28 9.83
C SER A 52 -11.62 19.73 11.22
N LYS A 53 -12.54 18.95 11.76
CA LYS A 53 -12.32 18.17 12.98
C LYS A 53 -11.47 16.93 12.73
N LEU A 54 -11.37 16.49 11.47
CA LEU A 54 -10.64 15.30 11.03
C LEU A 54 -9.37 15.71 10.30
N PHE A 55 -8.22 15.30 10.85
CA PHE A 55 -6.92 15.49 10.21
C PHE A 55 -6.36 14.14 9.77
N LEU A 56 -6.05 14.01 8.49
CA LEU A 56 -5.61 12.78 7.84
C LEU A 56 -4.11 12.88 7.52
N LEU A 57 -3.30 12.04 8.14
CA LEU A 57 -1.84 12.08 8.00
C LEU A 57 -1.34 10.81 7.30
N LEU A 58 -1.10 10.92 6.00
CA LEU A 58 -0.47 9.88 5.18
C LEU A 58 1.07 9.91 5.33
N GLN A 59 1.79 8.92 4.78
CA GLN A 59 3.25 8.86 4.90
C GLN A 59 3.96 9.85 3.96
N ASP A 60 3.91 9.59 2.66
CA ASP A 60 4.55 10.36 1.59
C ASP A 60 3.62 10.43 0.38
N TRP A 61 3.82 11.44 -0.48
CA TRP A 61 2.85 11.79 -1.51
C TRP A 61 3.06 11.02 -2.81
N SER A 62 4.29 11.01 -3.31
CA SER A 62 4.68 10.40 -4.58
C SER A 62 6.19 10.11 -4.59
N SER A 63 6.69 9.51 -5.66
CA SER A 63 8.10 9.15 -5.85
C SER A 63 8.65 9.76 -7.13
N GLU A 64 9.97 9.83 -7.22
CA GLU A 64 10.68 10.33 -8.40
C GLU A 64 10.26 9.59 -9.68
N GLU A 65 10.19 8.26 -9.64
CA GLU A 65 9.84 7.45 -10.81
C GLU A 65 8.45 7.78 -11.36
N GLU A 66 7.46 7.90 -10.47
CA GLU A 66 6.08 8.27 -10.83
C GLU A 66 6.00 9.70 -11.39
N LEU A 67 6.74 10.63 -10.79
CA LEU A 67 6.71 12.04 -11.20
C LEU A 67 7.58 12.37 -12.41
N LYS A 68 8.51 11.48 -12.82
CA LYS A 68 9.18 11.54 -14.13
C LYS A 68 8.31 11.05 -15.27
N GLY A 69 7.21 10.37 -14.96
CA GLY A 69 6.19 9.96 -15.92
C GLY A 69 5.40 11.15 -16.50
N PRO A 70 4.36 10.89 -17.31
CA PRO A 70 3.53 11.93 -17.90
C PRO A 70 2.68 12.66 -16.85
N GLU A 71 2.35 13.92 -17.16
CA GLU A 71 1.42 14.71 -16.34
C GLU A 71 0.07 14.02 -16.20
N LYS A 72 -0.42 13.93 -14.96
CA LYS A 72 -1.76 13.43 -14.64
C LYS A 72 -2.62 14.64 -14.24
N PRO A 73 -3.55 15.12 -15.10
CA PRO A 73 -4.30 16.35 -14.85
C PRO A 73 -5.03 16.38 -13.50
N GLU A 74 -5.64 15.25 -13.11
CA GLU A 74 -6.33 15.14 -11.83
C GLU A 74 -5.36 15.18 -10.64
N GLN A 75 -4.17 14.60 -10.77
CA GLN A 75 -3.13 14.68 -9.74
C GLN A 75 -2.63 16.12 -9.55
N ILE A 76 -2.43 16.87 -10.65
CA ILE A 76 -2.04 18.28 -10.60
C ILE A 76 -3.13 19.12 -9.93
N ARG A 77 -4.39 18.90 -10.32
CA ARG A 77 -5.55 19.67 -9.85
C ARG A 77 -5.92 19.38 -8.39
N LEU A 78 -5.99 18.12 -8.02
CA LEU A 78 -6.47 17.67 -6.71
C LEU A 78 -5.35 17.35 -5.73
N GLY A 79 -4.11 17.28 -6.20
CA GLY A 79 -2.99 16.76 -5.40
C GLY A 79 -3.03 15.25 -5.23
N ARG A 80 -3.87 14.53 -5.97
CA ARG A 80 -4.04 13.08 -5.84
C ARG A 80 -4.72 12.52 -7.07
N THR A 81 -4.57 11.23 -7.30
CA THR A 81 -5.26 10.50 -8.37
C THR A 81 -6.49 9.78 -7.78
N PRO A 82 -7.74 10.27 -7.98
CA PRO A 82 -8.92 9.73 -7.30
C PRO A 82 -9.20 8.26 -7.59
N SER A 83 -8.75 7.75 -8.73
CA SER A 83 -8.93 6.35 -9.13
C SER A 83 -8.07 5.37 -8.33
N LEU A 84 -7.04 5.84 -7.60
CA LEU A 84 -6.19 4.98 -6.80
C LEU A 84 -6.97 4.36 -5.62
N PRO A 85 -6.81 3.05 -5.34
CA PRO A 85 -7.36 2.35 -4.19
C PRO A 85 -7.26 3.12 -2.86
N THR A 86 -6.09 3.71 -2.56
CA THR A 86 -5.89 4.56 -1.37
C THR A 86 -6.97 5.64 -1.25
N ASN A 87 -7.27 6.34 -2.34
CA ASN A 87 -8.25 7.44 -2.37
C ASN A 87 -9.69 6.91 -2.35
N LYS A 88 -9.97 5.80 -3.04
CA LYS A 88 -11.29 5.15 -3.05
C LYS A 88 -11.67 4.62 -1.67
N ASN A 89 -10.77 3.88 -1.04
CA ASN A 89 -10.98 3.32 0.30
C ASN A 89 -11.09 4.43 1.34
N LEU A 90 -10.25 5.47 1.27
CA LEU A 90 -10.34 6.60 2.18
C LEU A 90 -11.68 7.35 2.04
N SER A 91 -12.13 7.58 0.80
CA SER A 91 -13.43 8.22 0.54
C SER A 91 -14.59 7.37 1.07
N ARG A 92 -14.51 6.04 0.91
CA ARG A 92 -15.50 5.10 1.45
C ARG A 92 -15.53 5.12 2.99
N LEU A 93 -14.37 5.04 3.64
CA LEU A 93 -14.25 5.09 5.11
C LEU A 93 -14.80 6.41 5.68
N LEU A 94 -14.46 7.55 5.08
CA LEU A 94 -14.97 8.86 5.50
C LEU A 94 -16.49 8.96 5.34
N SER A 95 -17.02 8.51 4.21
CA SER A 95 -18.45 8.53 3.94
C SER A 95 -19.22 7.61 4.88
N GLU A 96 -18.75 6.38 5.11
CA GLU A 96 -19.47 5.38 5.93
C GLU A 96 -19.37 5.69 7.43
N VAL A 97 -18.22 6.17 7.90
CA VAL A 97 -17.98 6.35 9.34
C VAL A 97 -18.34 7.75 9.81
N TYR A 98 -18.14 8.77 8.99
CA TYR A 98 -18.32 10.17 9.39
C TYR A 98 -19.38 10.91 8.55
N GLY A 99 -19.85 10.34 7.44
CA GLY A 99 -20.80 11.02 6.55
C GLY A 99 -20.21 12.23 5.85
N VAL A 100 -18.89 12.28 5.69
CA VAL A 100 -18.16 13.40 5.08
C VAL A 100 -17.38 12.95 3.85
N THR A 101 -17.02 13.90 3.01
CA THR A 101 -16.12 13.68 1.87
C THR A 101 -14.68 14.00 2.26
N LEU A 102 -13.73 13.61 1.40
CA LEU A 102 -12.32 13.96 1.59
C LEU A 102 -12.09 15.49 1.55
N ALA A 103 -12.95 16.25 0.87
CA ALA A 103 -12.84 17.72 0.80
C ALA A 103 -13.22 18.41 2.12
N ASP A 104 -14.00 17.76 2.97
CA ASP A 104 -14.41 18.23 4.31
C ASP A 104 -13.34 17.91 5.39
N THR A 105 -12.19 17.41 4.96
CA THR A 105 -11.07 17.05 5.83
C THR A 105 -9.85 17.93 5.58
N PHE A 106 -8.93 17.94 6.54
CA PHE A 106 -7.56 18.35 6.26
C PHE A 106 -6.68 17.12 6.08
N ALA A 107 -6.20 16.87 4.87
CA ALA A 107 -5.33 15.73 4.58
C ALA A 107 -3.95 16.18 4.07
N THR A 108 -2.91 15.56 4.58
CA THR A 108 -1.51 15.87 4.22
C THR A 108 -0.64 14.63 4.33
N ASN A 109 0.64 14.76 4.00
CA ASN A 109 1.65 13.72 4.16
C ASN A 109 2.65 14.14 5.23
N LEU A 110 3.07 13.17 6.04
CA LEU A 110 4.08 13.35 7.08
C LEU A 110 5.41 13.79 6.48
N PHE A 111 5.84 13.10 5.43
CA PHE A 111 7.06 13.39 4.71
C PHE A 111 6.74 14.28 3.49
N PRO A 112 7.25 15.52 3.46
CA PRO A 112 6.80 16.51 2.48
C PRO A 112 7.64 16.59 1.20
N PHE A 113 8.66 15.74 1.08
CA PHE A 113 9.58 15.70 -0.06
C PHE A 113 9.37 14.44 -0.90
N ILE A 114 9.94 14.45 -2.11
CA ILE A 114 9.90 13.32 -3.03
C ILE A 114 11.12 12.45 -2.77
N LYS A 115 10.88 11.16 -2.57
CA LYS A 115 11.97 10.19 -2.45
C LYS A 115 12.50 9.76 -3.81
N PRO A 116 13.82 9.56 -3.94
CA PRO A 116 14.40 9.03 -5.16
C PRO A 116 13.90 7.61 -5.43
N GLY A 117 13.84 7.23 -6.71
CA GLY A 117 13.34 5.93 -7.14
C GLY A 117 11.84 5.73 -6.93
N ARG A 118 11.47 4.60 -6.34
CA ARG A 118 10.10 4.04 -6.32
C ARG A 118 9.30 4.46 -5.12
N ILE A 119 7.97 4.35 -5.22
CA ILE A 119 7.05 4.57 -4.09
C ILE A 119 7.22 3.53 -2.96
N SER A 120 7.88 2.40 -3.22
CA SER A 120 8.22 1.39 -2.20
C SER A 120 9.46 1.75 -1.38
N GLU A 121 10.26 2.74 -1.82
CA GLU A 121 11.51 3.08 -1.13
C GLU A 121 11.26 3.53 0.30
N LYS A 122 12.09 3.02 1.21
CA LYS A 122 11.95 3.26 2.65
C LYS A 122 12.47 4.65 2.98
N ILE A 123 11.68 5.40 3.74
CA ILE A 123 12.12 6.66 4.34
C ILE A 123 12.65 6.33 5.75
N PRO A 124 13.91 6.66 6.08
CA PRO A 124 14.46 6.43 7.41
C PRO A 124 13.60 7.07 8.51
N MET A 125 13.37 6.33 9.59
CA MET A 125 12.53 6.80 10.71
C MET A 125 13.01 8.14 11.28
N VAL A 126 14.32 8.37 11.35
CA VAL A 126 14.89 9.65 11.82
C VAL A 126 14.39 10.84 10.99
N LEU A 127 14.25 10.67 9.67
CA LEU A 127 13.75 11.72 8.78
C LEU A 127 12.23 11.88 8.89
N LEU A 128 11.50 10.79 9.10
CA LEU A 128 10.07 10.86 9.41
C LEU A 128 9.80 11.61 10.73
N VAL A 129 10.60 11.36 11.77
CA VAL A 129 10.53 12.07 13.05
C VAL A 129 10.90 13.54 12.88
N GLN A 130 11.92 13.85 12.09
CA GLN A 130 12.29 15.22 11.79
C GLN A 130 11.14 15.94 11.05
N ALA A 131 10.60 15.34 10.00
CA ALA A 131 9.47 15.89 9.25
C ALA A 131 8.20 16.05 10.12
N ALA A 132 7.96 15.13 11.07
CA ALA A 132 6.89 15.26 12.06
C ALA A 132 7.02 16.57 12.86
N LYS A 133 8.21 16.83 13.40
CA LYS A 133 8.50 18.05 14.20
C LYS A 133 8.44 19.32 13.36
N GLU A 134 8.97 19.27 12.15
CA GLU A 134 9.13 20.46 11.31
C GLU A 134 7.87 20.86 10.54
N TYR A 135 6.99 19.90 10.24
CA TYR A 135 5.84 20.14 9.36
C TYR A 135 4.54 19.54 9.86
N ALA A 136 4.49 18.29 10.32
CA ALA A 136 3.22 17.66 10.68
C ALA A 136 2.61 18.26 11.97
N ILE A 137 3.39 18.34 13.05
CA ILE A 137 2.96 18.92 14.33
C ILE A 137 2.56 20.40 14.15
N PRO A 138 3.36 21.27 13.50
CA PRO A 138 2.94 22.64 13.20
C PRO A 138 1.63 22.73 12.41
N GLN A 139 1.40 21.85 11.41
CA GLN A 139 0.12 21.81 10.69
C GLN A 139 -1.04 21.44 11.63
N ILE A 140 -0.86 20.45 12.51
CA ILE A 140 -1.88 20.04 13.50
C ILE A 140 -2.19 21.19 14.47
N GLU A 141 -1.17 21.91 14.94
CA GLU A 141 -1.35 23.07 15.81
C GLU A 141 -2.10 24.23 15.12
N ILE A 142 -1.86 24.44 13.83
CA ILE A 142 -2.55 25.48 13.04
C ILE A 142 -4.00 25.10 12.76
N VAL A 143 -4.23 23.88 12.28
CA VAL A 143 -5.58 23.39 11.94
C VAL A 143 -6.41 23.21 13.20
N ALA A 144 -5.78 22.79 14.31
CA ALA A 144 -6.39 22.48 15.59
C ALA A 144 -7.59 21.51 15.44
N PRO A 145 -7.40 20.33 14.82
CA PRO A 145 -8.46 19.34 14.65
C PRO A 145 -8.83 18.74 16.00
N GLN A 146 -9.95 18.01 16.06
CA GLN A 146 -10.23 17.18 17.24
C GLN A 146 -9.34 15.94 17.23
N ILE A 147 -9.10 15.39 16.04
CA ILE A 147 -8.41 14.12 15.87
C ILE A 147 -7.41 14.14 14.73
N VAL A 148 -6.37 13.32 14.87
CA VAL A 148 -5.41 13.02 13.81
C VAL A 148 -5.39 11.51 13.58
N ILE A 149 -5.57 11.08 12.34
CA ILE A 149 -5.48 9.68 11.93
C ILE A 149 -4.14 9.49 11.21
N CYS A 150 -3.23 8.77 11.85
CA CYS A 150 -1.95 8.38 11.28
C CYS A 150 -2.09 7.08 10.48
N PHE A 151 -1.82 7.13 9.18
CA PHE A 151 -1.93 5.97 8.31
C PHE A 151 -0.65 5.14 8.25
N GLY A 152 -0.71 3.96 8.85
CA GLY A 152 0.41 3.02 8.93
C GLY A 152 1.31 3.26 10.14
N MET A 153 2.10 2.23 10.46
CA MET A 153 2.97 2.22 11.63
C MET A 153 4.12 3.22 11.58
N PRO A 154 4.81 3.42 10.43
CA PRO A 154 5.88 4.40 10.36
C PRO A 154 5.42 5.82 10.72
N VAL A 155 4.24 6.22 10.24
CA VAL A 155 3.66 7.54 10.52
C VAL A 155 3.34 7.70 12.00
N PHE A 156 2.65 6.73 12.59
CA PHE A 156 2.27 6.78 13.99
C PHE A 156 3.48 6.77 14.94
N GLN A 157 4.47 5.90 14.69
CA GLN A 157 5.68 5.87 15.50
C GLN A 157 6.51 7.15 15.36
N ALA A 158 6.62 7.72 14.16
CA ALA A 158 7.30 8.99 13.96
C ALA A 158 6.64 10.13 14.76
N MET A 159 5.31 10.19 14.76
CA MET A 159 4.54 11.14 15.56
C MET A 159 4.74 10.92 17.07
N ARG A 160 4.73 9.68 17.54
CA ARG A 160 5.02 9.34 18.95
C ARG A 160 6.42 9.79 19.37
N ALA A 161 7.44 9.42 18.59
CA ALA A 161 8.83 9.78 18.87
C ALA A 161 9.05 11.30 18.80
N ALA A 162 8.38 11.99 17.88
CA ALA A 162 8.40 13.45 17.82
C ALA A 162 7.83 14.11 19.09
N CYS A 163 6.87 13.44 19.75
CA CYS A 163 6.29 13.85 21.03
C CYS A 163 7.03 13.28 22.26
N GLY A 164 8.18 12.62 22.08
CA GLY A 164 8.95 12.03 23.18
C GLY A 164 8.35 10.76 23.79
N LEU A 165 7.41 10.11 23.09
CA LEU A 165 6.78 8.87 23.53
C LEU A 165 7.55 7.64 23.02
N SER A 166 7.58 6.58 23.83
CA SER A 166 8.16 5.29 23.45
C SER A 166 7.42 4.66 22.28
N ALA A 167 8.15 3.89 21.47
CA ALA A 167 7.57 3.06 20.42
C ALA A 167 6.63 2.00 21.00
N VAL A 168 5.69 1.55 20.18
CA VAL A 168 4.78 0.43 20.44
C VAL A 168 5.19 -0.75 19.58
N ALA A 169 4.98 -1.97 20.05
CA ALA A 169 5.52 -3.18 19.43
C ALA A 169 4.86 -3.50 18.08
N ASN A 170 3.55 -3.25 17.96
CA ASN A 170 2.80 -3.62 16.77
C ASN A 170 1.56 -2.72 16.55
N ALA A 171 0.85 -2.96 15.45
CA ALA A 171 -0.31 -2.17 15.07
C ALA A 171 -1.54 -2.37 15.97
N GLU A 172 -1.68 -3.53 16.60
CA GLU A 172 -2.78 -3.77 17.54
C GLU A 172 -2.59 -2.94 18.82
N GLU A 173 -1.39 -2.98 19.40
CA GLU A 173 -1.03 -2.12 20.53
C GLU A 173 -1.19 -0.63 20.15
N ALA A 174 -0.79 -0.23 18.95
CA ALA A 174 -0.93 1.14 18.49
C ALA A 174 -2.41 1.62 18.41
N ARG A 175 -3.31 0.77 17.90
CA ARG A 175 -4.76 1.08 17.83
C ARG A 175 -5.38 1.17 19.21
N ALA A 176 -4.95 0.30 20.13
CA ALA A 176 -5.42 0.28 21.51
C ALA A 176 -4.87 1.44 22.35
N ASN A 177 -3.77 2.08 21.92
CA ASN A 177 -3.08 3.13 22.67
C ASN A 177 -2.95 4.43 21.86
N PRO A 178 -4.07 5.12 21.55
CA PRO A 178 -4.00 6.48 21.04
C PRO A 178 -3.32 7.41 22.06
N PHE A 179 -2.73 8.50 21.59
CA PHE A 179 -2.06 9.46 22.48
C PHE A 179 -2.58 10.88 22.26
N ARG A 180 -2.30 11.76 23.23
CA ARG A 180 -2.74 13.16 23.21
C ARG A 180 -1.59 14.08 22.75
N LEU A 181 -1.90 14.96 21.81
CA LEU A 181 -1.08 16.10 21.43
C LEU A 181 -1.87 17.37 21.77
N GLY A 182 -1.67 17.88 22.99
CA GLY A 182 -2.53 18.92 23.54
C GLY A 182 -4.00 18.48 23.62
N ALA A 183 -4.89 19.24 22.98
CA ALA A 183 -6.32 18.93 22.92
C ALA A 183 -6.69 17.89 21.84
N VAL A 184 -5.72 17.45 21.01
CA VAL A 184 -5.94 16.56 19.87
C VAL A 184 -5.67 15.12 20.27
N THR A 185 -6.55 14.19 19.86
CA THR A 185 -6.27 12.74 19.99
C THR A 185 -5.68 12.20 18.69
N VAL A 186 -4.55 11.51 18.80
CA VAL A 186 -3.84 10.91 17.67
C VAL A 186 -4.06 9.40 17.68
N PHE A 187 -4.67 8.90 16.60
CA PHE A 187 -4.97 7.49 16.38
C PHE A 187 -4.05 6.88 15.33
N GLN A 188 -3.78 5.58 15.49
CA GLN A 188 -3.20 4.77 14.44
C GLN A 188 -4.31 4.09 13.65
N GLN A 189 -4.25 4.14 12.31
CA GLN A 189 -5.10 3.33 11.45
C GLN A 189 -4.29 2.65 10.35
N ALA A 190 -4.81 1.54 9.84
CA ALA A 190 -4.19 0.87 8.70
C ALA A 190 -4.15 1.83 7.49
N HIS A 191 -3.08 1.73 6.69
CA HIS A 191 -2.98 2.53 5.47
C HIS A 191 -4.16 2.20 4.53
N PRO A 192 -4.82 3.18 3.89
CA PRO A 192 -6.01 2.90 3.09
C PRO A 192 -5.69 2.33 1.70
N GLY A 193 -4.42 2.29 1.30
CA GLY A 193 -3.93 1.50 0.15
C GLY A 193 -4.04 0.00 0.42
N GLY A 194 -4.06 -0.84 -0.62
CA GLY A 194 -4.50 -2.22 -0.44
C GLY A 194 -3.54 -3.11 0.37
N LEU A 195 -2.23 -2.84 0.45
CA LEU A 195 -1.37 -3.52 1.43
C LEU A 195 -1.87 -3.32 2.88
N GLY A 196 -2.32 -2.11 3.23
CA GLY A 196 -2.87 -1.84 4.55
C GLY A 196 -4.22 -2.53 4.77
N ILE A 197 -5.08 -2.55 3.75
CA ILE A 197 -6.34 -3.32 3.76
C ILE A 197 -6.08 -4.83 3.92
N ALA A 198 -5.12 -5.37 3.17
CA ALA A 198 -4.75 -6.78 3.19
C ALA A 198 -4.15 -7.20 4.55
N ASN A 199 -3.31 -6.34 5.15
CA ASN A 199 -2.74 -6.58 6.47
C ASN A 199 -3.80 -6.59 7.58
N ARG A 200 -4.93 -5.90 7.40
CA ARG A 200 -6.11 -6.03 8.28
C ARG A 200 -7.08 -7.11 7.84
N ARG A 201 -6.70 -7.96 6.89
CA ARG A 201 -7.51 -9.09 6.39
C ARG A 201 -8.81 -8.65 5.72
N GLY A 202 -8.81 -7.49 5.07
CA GLY A 202 -9.92 -6.98 4.28
C GLY A 202 -10.49 -5.65 4.78
N PHE A 203 -11.28 -5.02 3.92
CA PHE A 203 -11.83 -3.68 4.15
C PHE A 203 -12.75 -3.64 5.38
N GLU A 204 -13.56 -4.67 5.58
CA GLU A 204 -14.54 -4.72 6.69
C GLU A 204 -13.87 -4.62 8.06
N ASN A 205 -12.70 -5.21 8.25
CA ASN A 205 -11.95 -5.07 9.50
C ASN A 205 -11.36 -3.65 9.67
N VAL A 206 -10.95 -3.01 8.57
CA VAL A 206 -10.51 -1.60 8.61
C VAL A 206 -11.68 -0.67 8.92
N LEU A 207 -12.86 -0.96 8.37
CA LEU A 207 -14.07 -0.23 8.67
C LEU A 207 -14.46 -0.37 10.15
N ASN A 208 -14.39 -1.58 10.71
CA ASN A 208 -14.62 -1.82 12.14
C ASN A 208 -13.61 -1.04 13.01
N ASP A 209 -12.32 -1.03 12.65
CA ASP A 209 -11.32 -0.23 13.38
C ASP A 209 -11.67 1.27 13.39
N TRP A 210 -12.24 1.78 12.30
CA TRP A 210 -12.68 3.17 12.22
C TRP A 210 -13.95 3.43 13.04
N MET A 211 -14.89 2.49 13.07
CA MET A 211 -16.08 2.57 13.93
C MET A 211 -15.69 2.54 15.41
N GLU A 212 -14.75 1.69 15.81
CA GLU A 212 -14.21 1.66 17.17
C GLU A 212 -13.52 2.98 17.54
N MET A 213 -12.67 3.51 16.65
CA MET A 213 -12.05 4.82 16.83
C MET A 213 -13.09 5.93 17.01
N ARG A 214 -14.18 5.92 16.24
CA ARG A 214 -15.30 6.88 16.42
C ARG A 214 -15.97 6.71 17.78
N GLY A 215 -16.24 5.48 18.22
CA GLY A 215 -16.81 5.21 19.55
C GLY A 215 -15.94 5.69 20.71
N GLN A 216 -14.60 5.63 20.57
CA GLN A 216 -13.67 6.19 21.55
C GLN A 216 -13.77 7.73 21.67
N MET A 217 -14.28 8.43 20.66
CA MET A 217 -14.49 9.88 20.74
C MET A 217 -15.78 10.24 21.45
N ASP A 218 -16.84 9.45 21.23
CA ASP A 218 -18.14 9.68 21.87
C ASP A 218 -18.05 9.46 23.40
N THR A 219 -17.20 8.54 23.84
CA THR A 219 -16.95 8.28 25.27
C THR A 219 -16.15 9.40 25.94
N VAL A 220 -15.09 9.91 25.30
CA VAL A 220 -14.30 11.06 25.80
C VAL A 220 -15.15 12.34 25.85
N SER A 221 -16.02 12.56 24.87
CA SER A 221 -16.91 13.73 24.80
C SER A 221 -18.01 13.72 25.88
N ASN A 222 -18.33 12.54 26.43
CA ASN A 222 -19.30 12.40 27.52
C ASN A 222 -18.65 12.45 28.91
N SER A 223 -17.38 12.06 29.06
CA SER A 223 -16.66 12.21 30.34
C SER A 223 -16.22 13.64 30.65
N ASP A 224 -16.06 14.49 29.63
CA ASP A 224 -15.69 15.92 29.80
C ASP A 224 -16.87 16.80 30.28
N ARG A 225 -18.08 16.22 30.48
CA ARG A 225 -19.24 16.94 31.04
C ARG A 225 -19.35 16.89 32.57
N ASP A 226 -18.58 16.03 33.24
CA ASP A 226 -18.67 15.83 34.69
C ASP A 226 -17.30 15.67 35.36
N VAL A 227 -16.43 16.70 35.34
CA VAL A 227 -15.35 16.81 36.34
C VAL A 227 -15.01 18.27 36.65
N PRO A 228 -15.14 18.73 37.92
CA PRO A 228 -14.61 20.02 38.36
C PRO A 228 -13.09 19.97 38.54
N SER A 229 -12.44 21.07 38.18
CA SER A 229 -11.00 21.29 38.29
C SER A 229 -10.46 21.05 39.70
N HIS A 230 -9.53 20.09 39.89
CA HIS A 230 -8.56 20.19 40.98
C HIS A 230 -7.23 19.45 40.74
N ASN A 231 -6.17 20.28 40.72
CA ASN A 231 -4.83 20.13 41.28
C ASN A 231 -3.96 18.89 41.01
N LEU A 232 -2.87 19.18 40.29
CA LEU A 232 -1.58 18.51 40.30
C LEU A 232 -1.11 18.12 41.72
N THR A 233 -0.83 16.84 41.95
CA THR A 233 0.27 16.44 42.82
C THR A 233 1.03 15.22 42.27
N ARG A 234 2.33 15.30 42.52
CA ARG A 234 3.44 14.53 41.97
C ARG A 234 3.64 13.24 42.78
N THR A 235 3.62 12.07 42.14
CA THR A 235 4.11 10.82 42.74
C THR A 235 5.19 10.17 41.85
N LYS A 236 6.30 9.79 42.50
CA LYS A 236 7.54 9.25 41.92
C LYS A 236 7.36 7.76 41.53
N PRO A 237 8.13 7.22 40.56
CA PRO A 237 8.09 5.81 40.21
C PRO A 237 8.88 4.95 41.21
N ARG A 238 8.41 3.73 41.46
CA ARG A 238 9.09 2.69 42.25
C ARG A 238 9.67 1.63 41.29
N ALA A 239 10.96 1.34 41.45
CA ALA A 239 11.73 0.38 40.65
C ALA A 239 11.46 -1.09 41.05
N PRO A 240 11.80 -2.08 40.19
CA PRO A 240 11.20 -3.42 40.18
C PRO A 240 11.92 -4.42 41.08
N LYS A 241 11.24 -5.51 41.47
CA LYS A 241 11.85 -6.69 42.09
C LYS A 241 12.11 -7.74 41.01
N MET A 242 13.38 -8.09 40.84
CA MET A 242 13.86 -9.25 40.10
C MET A 242 13.50 -10.54 40.83
N THR A 243 12.97 -11.52 40.10
CA THR A 243 13.08 -12.94 40.43
C THR A 243 13.61 -13.64 39.19
N HIS A 244 14.76 -14.31 39.36
CA HIS A 244 15.39 -15.14 38.34
C HIS A 244 14.59 -16.42 38.16
N GLU A 245 14.14 -16.68 36.93
CA GLU A 245 13.80 -18.02 36.49
C GLU A 245 14.37 -18.19 35.09
N VAL A 246 15.33 -19.11 34.97
CA VAL A 246 16.04 -19.45 33.75
C VAL A 246 15.22 -20.53 33.07
N GLU A 247 14.47 -20.18 32.04
CA GLU A 247 14.00 -21.16 31.07
C GLU A 247 14.35 -20.74 29.64
N ARG A 248 15.04 -21.66 29.00
CA ARG A 248 15.60 -21.59 27.68
C ARG A 248 14.59 -22.25 26.76
N THR A 249 13.87 -21.47 25.98
CA THR A 249 13.03 -22.00 24.89
C THR A 249 13.17 -21.13 23.67
N GLN A 250 13.95 -21.66 22.71
CA GLN A 250 13.79 -21.33 21.30
C GLN A 250 12.41 -21.84 20.88
N GLU A 251 11.49 -20.94 20.56
CA GLU A 251 10.34 -21.26 19.72
C GLU A 251 10.18 -20.20 18.63
N SER A 252 10.78 -20.52 17.48
CA SER A 252 10.33 -20.04 16.19
C SER A 252 8.87 -20.46 16.00
N THR A 253 7.93 -19.51 16.08
CA THR A 253 6.54 -19.76 15.70
C THR A 253 6.49 -19.99 14.19
N PRO A 254 6.08 -21.18 13.69
CA PRO A 254 5.94 -21.39 12.25
C PRO A 254 4.72 -20.61 11.80
N SER A 255 4.95 -19.46 11.18
CA SER A 255 3.94 -18.80 10.35
C SER A 255 3.39 -19.83 9.35
N ASN A 256 2.13 -20.21 9.51
CA ASN A 256 1.49 -21.26 8.72
C ASN A 256 1.65 -20.93 7.24
N GLY A 257 2.43 -21.72 6.49
CA GLY A 257 2.88 -21.31 5.15
C GLY A 257 1.77 -20.92 4.16
N ARG A 258 0.61 -21.57 4.27
CA ARG A 258 -0.59 -21.22 3.49
C ARG A 258 -1.10 -19.79 3.76
N GLU A 259 -0.89 -19.26 4.96
CA GLU A 259 -1.24 -17.90 5.34
C GLU A 259 -0.32 -16.88 4.68
N LEU A 260 1.01 -17.11 4.71
CA LEU A 260 1.99 -16.27 4.01
C LEU A 260 1.73 -16.23 2.50
N GLN A 261 1.47 -17.39 1.89
CA GLN A 261 1.10 -17.47 0.48
C GLN A 261 -0.16 -16.65 0.17
N SER A 262 -1.20 -16.80 0.99
CA SER A 262 -2.47 -16.10 0.78
C SER A 262 -2.28 -14.58 0.89
N ARG A 263 -1.51 -14.11 1.87
CA ARG A 263 -1.21 -12.68 2.06
C ARG A 263 -0.40 -12.09 0.92
N PHE A 264 0.61 -12.81 0.45
CA PHE A 264 1.39 -12.38 -0.71
C PHE A 264 0.52 -12.29 -1.97
N LEU A 265 -0.33 -13.28 -2.24
CA LEU A 265 -1.23 -13.27 -3.41
C LEU A 265 -2.26 -12.13 -3.36
N LEU A 266 -2.74 -11.75 -2.17
CA LEU A 266 -3.59 -10.56 -1.99
C LEU A 266 -2.81 -9.27 -2.20
N THR A 267 -1.57 -9.22 -1.70
CA THR A 267 -0.67 -8.07 -1.91
C THR A 267 -0.39 -7.87 -3.40
N PHE A 268 -0.16 -8.96 -4.14
CA PHE A 268 0.08 -8.87 -5.57
C PHE A 268 -1.19 -8.52 -6.36
N GLN A 269 -2.39 -8.98 -5.94
CA GLN A 269 -3.65 -8.50 -6.53
C GLN A 269 -3.79 -6.99 -6.39
N ASP A 270 -3.52 -6.47 -5.19
CA ASP A 270 -3.51 -5.02 -4.97
C ASP A 270 -2.44 -4.36 -5.85
N TYR A 271 -1.24 -4.91 -5.93
CA TYR A 271 -0.19 -4.38 -6.79
C TYR A 271 -0.66 -4.25 -8.24
N MET A 272 -1.33 -5.28 -8.79
CA MET A 272 -1.93 -5.22 -10.13
C MET A 272 -3.02 -4.14 -10.25
N ASP A 273 -3.89 -3.99 -9.25
CA ASP A 273 -4.96 -2.98 -9.26
C ASP A 273 -4.43 -1.53 -9.25
N ASN A 274 -3.17 -1.33 -8.84
CA ASN A 274 -2.49 -0.03 -8.78
C ASN A 274 -1.54 0.25 -9.95
N HIS A 275 -1.40 -0.67 -10.91
CA HIS A 275 -0.49 -0.52 -12.04
C HIS A 275 -1.17 -0.91 -13.36
N ASP A 276 -0.61 -0.45 -14.48
CA ASP A 276 -1.16 -0.77 -15.80
C ASP A 276 -1.01 -2.26 -16.10
N CYS A 277 -2.14 -2.97 -16.07
CA CYS A 277 -2.26 -4.35 -16.51
C CYS A 277 -2.78 -4.38 -17.95
N LEU A 278 -2.10 -5.12 -18.83
CA LEU A 278 -2.54 -5.28 -20.23
C LEU A 278 -3.77 -6.20 -20.38
N PHE A 279 -4.23 -6.80 -19.28
CA PHE A 279 -5.33 -7.76 -19.24
C PHE A 279 -6.33 -7.37 -18.15
N GLN A 280 -7.60 -7.72 -18.34
CA GLN A 280 -8.62 -7.55 -17.28
C GLN A 280 -8.69 -8.79 -16.40
N PRO A 281 -8.44 -8.69 -15.08
CA PRO A 281 -8.70 -9.78 -14.15
C PRO A 281 -10.19 -10.13 -14.19
N GLY A 282 -10.53 -11.37 -14.55
CA GLY A 282 -11.92 -11.80 -14.63
C GLY A 282 -12.61 -11.69 -13.26
N ARG A 283 -13.86 -11.19 -13.25
CA ARG A 283 -14.72 -10.96 -12.06
C ARG A 283 -14.88 -12.17 -11.10
N GLN A 284 -14.46 -13.37 -11.51
CA GLN A 284 -14.57 -14.63 -10.75
C GLN A 284 -13.33 -15.00 -9.92
N ASP A 285 -12.17 -14.37 -10.08
CA ASP A 285 -10.92 -14.90 -9.51
C ASP A 285 -10.48 -14.25 -8.17
N ARG A 286 -11.46 -13.67 -7.45
CA ARG A 286 -11.27 -13.17 -6.07
C ARG A 286 -10.97 -14.30 -5.06
N GLU A 287 -11.01 -15.56 -5.50
CA GLU A 287 -10.61 -16.73 -4.70
C GLU A 287 -9.19 -17.22 -5.03
N ARG A 288 -8.18 -16.52 -4.50
CA ARG A 288 -6.81 -17.02 -4.22
C ARG A 288 -6.01 -17.69 -5.35
N LYS A 289 -6.50 -17.76 -6.59
CA LYS A 289 -5.87 -18.53 -7.68
C LYS A 289 -5.70 -17.65 -8.90
N LEU A 290 -4.76 -16.72 -8.88
CA LEU A 290 -4.50 -15.78 -10.00
C LEU A 290 -4.32 -16.48 -11.34
N GLN A 291 -5.39 -16.54 -12.13
CA GLN A 291 -5.49 -17.18 -13.43
C GLN A 291 -6.18 -16.25 -14.43
N PHE A 292 -5.51 -16.00 -15.55
CA PHE A 292 -5.97 -15.05 -16.55
C PHE A 292 -6.23 -15.80 -17.86
N ARG A 293 -7.49 -15.80 -18.33
CA ARG A 293 -7.87 -16.49 -19.57
C ARG A 293 -7.40 -15.66 -20.78
N LEU A 294 -6.88 -16.33 -21.81
CA LEU A 294 -6.35 -15.69 -23.02
C LEU A 294 -7.28 -15.83 -24.24
N GLY A 295 -8.60 -15.85 -24.02
CA GLY A 295 -9.59 -15.85 -25.10
C GLY A 295 -9.87 -17.20 -25.78
N LYS A 296 -8.97 -18.20 -25.69
CA LYS A 296 -9.24 -19.57 -26.19
C LYS A 296 -9.39 -20.59 -25.06
N SER A 297 -10.42 -21.44 -25.15
CA SER A 297 -10.68 -22.47 -24.15
C SER A 297 -9.47 -23.38 -23.97
N GLY A 298 -9.08 -23.60 -22.71
CA GLY A 298 -7.90 -24.38 -22.36
C GLY A 298 -6.59 -23.59 -22.36
N THR A 299 -6.57 -22.28 -22.60
CA THR A 299 -5.37 -21.42 -22.52
C THR A 299 -5.50 -20.38 -21.42
N GLN A 300 -4.43 -20.18 -20.66
CA GLN A 300 -4.42 -19.24 -19.53
C GLN A 300 -3.00 -18.93 -19.05
N LEU A 301 -2.84 -17.72 -18.49
CA LEU A 301 -1.69 -17.34 -17.67
C LEU A 301 -2.01 -17.64 -16.21
N CYS A 302 -1.02 -18.06 -15.43
CA CYS A 302 -1.18 -18.33 -14.01
C CYS A 302 0.03 -17.83 -13.22
N ILE A 303 -0.24 -17.44 -11.98
CA ILE A 303 0.79 -17.23 -10.97
C ILE A 303 0.78 -18.37 -9.96
N LYS A 304 1.96 -18.84 -9.59
CA LYS A 304 2.15 -19.81 -8.50
C LYS A 304 3.18 -19.29 -7.51
N VAL A 305 2.90 -19.51 -6.24
CA VAL A 305 3.86 -19.35 -5.14
C VAL A 305 4.16 -20.75 -4.63
N LEU A 306 5.35 -21.25 -4.92
CA LEU A 306 5.85 -22.55 -4.50
C LEU A 306 6.69 -22.34 -3.25
N GLN A 307 6.03 -22.26 -2.10
CA GLN A 307 6.68 -21.86 -0.85
C GLN A 307 7.78 -22.84 -0.41
N GLN A 308 7.58 -24.15 -0.57
CA GLN A 308 8.59 -25.14 -0.21
C GLN A 308 9.89 -24.97 -1.02
N ASP A 309 9.75 -24.52 -2.26
CA ASP A 309 10.87 -24.26 -3.17
C ASP A 309 11.34 -22.80 -3.13
N ASN A 310 10.70 -21.94 -2.32
CA ASN A 310 10.97 -20.51 -2.27
C ASN A 310 10.91 -19.86 -3.67
N ILE A 311 9.91 -20.23 -4.47
CA ILE A 311 9.75 -19.75 -5.86
C ILE A 311 8.43 -19.03 -6.05
N ILE A 312 8.44 -17.90 -6.75
CA ILE A 312 7.28 -17.38 -7.47
C ILE A 312 7.41 -17.67 -8.96
N ARG A 313 6.28 -17.93 -9.60
CA ARG A 313 6.23 -18.39 -10.98
C ARG A 313 5.17 -17.65 -11.76
N VAL A 314 5.53 -17.24 -12.97
CA VAL A 314 4.60 -16.92 -14.05
C VAL A 314 4.61 -18.09 -15.03
N GLU A 315 3.43 -18.60 -15.37
CA GLU A 315 3.31 -19.69 -16.34
C GLU A 315 2.21 -19.40 -17.36
N PHE A 316 2.50 -19.64 -18.63
CA PHE A 316 1.49 -19.91 -19.64
C PHE A 316 1.18 -21.40 -19.61
N ARG A 317 -0.09 -21.78 -19.61
CA ARG A 317 -0.48 -23.20 -19.65
C ARG A 317 -1.59 -23.49 -20.65
N THR A 318 -1.44 -24.63 -21.33
CA THR A 318 -2.50 -25.24 -22.14
C THR A 318 -3.08 -26.43 -21.38
N THR A 319 -4.41 -26.62 -21.46
CA THR A 319 -5.16 -27.68 -20.77
C THR A 319 -6.28 -28.24 -21.65
N GLY A 320 -6.66 -29.50 -21.41
CA GLY A 320 -7.79 -30.15 -22.08
C GLY A 320 -7.40 -30.80 -23.43
N LYS A 321 -8.42 -31.15 -24.23
CA LYS A 321 -8.25 -31.96 -25.45
C LYS A 321 -7.32 -31.38 -26.52
N ASN A 322 -7.13 -30.06 -26.52
CA ASN A 322 -6.27 -29.35 -27.47
C ASN A 322 -4.90 -28.98 -26.88
N ALA A 323 -4.59 -29.39 -25.64
CA ALA A 323 -3.41 -28.94 -24.93
C ALA A 323 -2.11 -29.25 -25.69
N ASP A 324 -1.98 -30.48 -26.18
CA ASP A 324 -0.83 -30.93 -26.98
C ASP A 324 -0.72 -30.17 -28.30
N VAL A 325 -1.83 -30.05 -29.05
CA VAL A 325 -1.85 -29.36 -30.36
C VAL A 325 -1.45 -27.89 -30.21
N PHE A 326 -2.03 -27.19 -29.22
CA PHE A 326 -1.68 -25.80 -28.93
C PHE A 326 -0.23 -25.64 -28.50
N TYR A 327 0.26 -26.54 -27.66
CA TYR A 327 1.66 -26.50 -27.21
C TYR A 327 2.64 -26.73 -28.37
N GLN A 328 2.36 -27.68 -29.27
CA GLN A 328 3.21 -27.93 -30.43
C GLN A 328 3.26 -26.73 -31.38
N GLN A 329 2.13 -26.05 -31.63
CA GLN A 329 2.10 -24.82 -32.44
C GLN A 329 2.88 -23.66 -31.81
N LEU A 330 2.95 -23.58 -30.48
CA LEU A 330 3.80 -22.61 -29.79
C LEU A 330 5.27 -23.03 -29.84
N LEU A 331 5.54 -24.34 -29.77
CA LEU A 331 6.89 -24.89 -29.82
C LEU A 331 7.58 -24.62 -31.17
N THR A 332 6.84 -24.60 -32.29
CA THR A 332 7.39 -24.19 -33.60
C THR A 332 7.82 -22.72 -33.65
N GLN A 333 7.31 -21.89 -32.74
CA GLN A 333 7.65 -20.48 -32.59
C GLN A 333 8.61 -20.22 -31.43
N ARG A 334 9.20 -21.28 -30.84
CA ARG A 334 9.99 -21.21 -29.62
C ARG A 334 11.05 -20.10 -29.65
N SER A 335 11.94 -20.10 -30.64
CA SER A 335 13.03 -19.11 -30.70
C SER A 335 12.51 -17.67 -30.68
N LYS A 336 11.43 -17.38 -31.42
CA LYS A 336 10.82 -16.06 -31.46
C LYS A 336 10.14 -15.69 -30.13
N ILE A 337 9.52 -16.67 -29.47
CA ILE A 337 8.93 -16.48 -28.14
C ILE A 337 10.02 -16.17 -27.11
N GLU A 338 11.13 -16.92 -27.11
CA GLU A 338 12.23 -16.67 -26.16
C GLU A 338 12.90 -15.31 -26.42
N GLU A 339 13.05 -14.91 -27.69
CA GLU A 339 13.53 -13.58 -28.09
C GLU A 339 12.62 -12.45 -27.57
N GLU A 340 11.30 -12.55 -27.81
CA GLU A 340 10.33 -11.54 -27.34
C GLU A 340 10.20 -11.50 -25.81
N LEU A 341 10.41 -12.63 -25.12
CA LEU A 341 10.46 -12.69 -23.66
C LEU A 341 11.79 -12.15 -23.09
N GLY A 342 12.85 -12.05 -23.91
CA GLY A 342 14.19 -11.68 -23.50
C GLY A 342 14.89 -12.69 -22.57
N GLU A 343 14.28 -13.85 -22.34
CA GLU A 343 14.75 -14.91 -21.43
C GLU A 343 14.31 -16.28 -21.97
N SER A 344 15.02 -17.35 -21.58
CA SER A 344 14.67 -18.72 -21.97
C SER A 344 13.77 -19.38 -20.90
N PRO A 345 12.44 -19.43 -21.09
CA PRO A 345 11.54 -20.12 -20.17
C PRO A 345 11.71 -21.64 -20.20
N GLN A 346 11.26 -22.29 -19.13
CA GLN A 346 11.19 -23.75 -19.08
C GLN A 346 9.96 -24.25 -19.83
N TRP A 347 10.20 -25.01 -20.89
CA TRP A 347 9.17 -25.70 -21.68
C TRP A 347 8.89 -27.08 -21.07
N ARG A 348 7.73 -27.27 -20.43
CA ARG A 348 7.33 -28.52 -19.79
C ARG A 348 6.15 -29.18 -20.51
N ALA A 349 6.42 -30.35 -21.07
CA ALA A 349 5.41 -31.28 -21.56
C ALA A 349 5.71 -32.68 -21.01
N LYS A 350 4.97 -33.09 -19.96
CA LYS A 350 5.04 -34.47 -19.45
C LYS A 350 4.08 -35.35 -20.26
N GLU A 351 4.55 -36.53 -20.66
CA GLU A 351 3.75 -37.55 -21.34
C GLU A 351 2.56 -37.99 -20.45
N GLY A 352 1.39 -38.20 -21.06
CA GLY A 352 0.14 -38.53 -20.35
C GLY A 352 -0.50 -37.39 -19.55
N ASN A 353 0.13 -36.21 -19.45
CA ASN A 353 -0.44 -35.06 -18.76
C ASN A 353 -1.20 -34.16 -19.75
N ASN A 354 -2.47 -33.88 -19.45
CA ASN A 354 -3.32 -32.97 -20.22
C ASN A 354 -2.99 -31.48 -20.00
N ARG A 355 -1.90 -31.17 -19.29
CA ARG A 355 -1.40 -29.82 -19.02
C ARG A 355 0.02 -29.65 -19.55
N LYS A 356 0.22 -28.66 -20.43
CA LYS A 356 1.55 -28.23 -20.90
C LYS A 356 1.83 -26.81 -20.42
N GLN A 357 3.09 -26.50 -20.12
CA GLN A 357 3.45 -25.27 -19.42
C GLN A 357 4.72 -24.63 -20.01
N ILE A 358 4.73 -23.31 -20.09
CA ILE A 358 5.90 -22.48 -20.38
C ILE A 358 6.10 -21.59 -19.16
N ILE A 359 7.25 -21.68 -18.50
CA ILE A 359 7.43 -21.26 -17.11
C ILE A 359 8.63 -20.33 -16.95
N LEU A 360 8.44 -19.20 -16.27
CA LEU A 360 9.52 -18.44 -15.63
C LEU A 360 9.37 -18.54 -14.12
N ASN A 361 10.49 -18.82 -13.45
CA ASN A 361 10.58 -18.87 -12.00
C ASN A 361 11.49 -17.76 -11.50
N ARG A 362 11.19 -17.25 -10.32
CA ARG A 362 12.06 -16.39 -9.54
C ARG A 362 12.17 -16.94 -8.13
N GLU A 363 13.40 -17.07 -7.65
CA GLU A 363 13.68 -17.41 -6.25
C GLU A 363 13.35 -16.20 -5.36
N ILE A 364 12.76 -16.48 -4.20
CA ILE A 364 12.27 -15.49 -3.26
C ILE A 364 12.44 -15.95 -1.82
N CYS A 365 12.47 -15.01 -0.88
CA CYS A 365 12.20 -15.29 0.53
C CYS A 365 10.79 -14.79 0.86
N LEU A 366 9.79 -15.68 0.88
CA LEU A 366 8.40 -15.27 1.12
C LEU A 366 8.19 -14.71 2.54
N ALA A 367 8.98 -15.17 3.51
CA ALA A 367 8.93 -14.70 4.89
C ALA A 367 9.49 -13.27 5.05
N ASP A 368 10.30 -12.79 4.11
CA ASP A 368 10.79 -11.41 4.10
C ASP A 368 9.79 -10.50 3.36
N GLU A 369 8.81 -10.01 4.12
CA GLU A 369 7.76 -9.12 3.62
C GLU A 369 8.30 -7.80 3.06
N SER A 370 9.51 -7.39 3.45
CA SER A 370 10.09 -6.15 2.96
C SER A 370 10.51 -6.22 1.50
N ARG A 371 10.68 -7.44 0.95
CA ARG A 371 10.96 -7.70 -0.47
C ARG A 371 9.73 -7.96 -1.31
N TRP A 372 8.53 -8.01 -0.71
CA TRP A 372 7.31 -8.25 -1.47
C TRP A 372 7.04 -7.23 -2.59
N PRO A 373 7.37 -5.94 -2.45
CA PRO A 373 7.24 -4.99 -3.57
C PRO A 373 8.05 -5.40 -4.80
N GLU A 374 9.32 -5.80 -4.61
CA GLU A 374 10.22 -6.30 -5.67
C GLU A 374 9.64 -7.55 -6.36
N TYR A 375 9.05 -8.46 -5.59
CA TYR A 375 8.43 -9.67 -6.12
C TYR A 375 7.14 -9.37 -6.88
N CYS A 376 6.33 -8.44 -6.39
CA CYS A 376 5.10 -8.03 -7.04
C CYS A 376 5.37 -7.33 -8.37
N GLU A 377 6.36 -6.45 -8.40
CA GLU A 377 6.81 -5.81 -9.63
C GLU A 377 7.22 -6.84 -10.69
N TRP A 378 8.09 -7.77 -10.33
CA TRP A 378 8.54 -8.80 -11.26
C TRP A 378 7.40 -9.65 -11.78
N LEU A 379 6.45 -10.02 -10.92
CA LEU A 379 5.26 -10.75 -11.34
C LEU A 379 4.46 -9.95 -12.35
N LEU A 380 4.25 -8.65 -12.12
CA LEU A 380 3.48 -7.81 -13.05
C LEU A 380 4.22 -7.63 -14.38
N GLU A 381 5.51 -7.31 -14.34
CA GLU A 381 6.37 -7.18 -15.53
C GLU A 381 6.29 -8.44 -16.38
N LYS A 382 6.58 -9.61 -15.77
CA LYS A 382 6.57 -10.88 -16.49
C LYS A 382 5.16 -11.29 -16.94
N LEU A 383 4.12 -10.95 -16.18
CA LEU A 383 2.75 -11.25 -16.58
C LEU A 383 2.28 -10.39 -17.76
N ASN A 384 2.62 -9.10 -17.78
CA ASN A 384 2.37 -8.21 -18.93
C ASN A 384 3.16 -8.68 -20.16
N LEU A 385 4.43 -9.07 -19.98
CA LEU A 385 5.25 -9.61 -21.06
C LEU A 385 4.67 -10.92 -21.62
N PHE A 386 4.29 -11.86 -20.74
CA PHE A 386 3.63 -13.09 -21.15
C PHE A 386 2.30 -12.80 -21.87
N TYR A 387 1.52 -11.84 -21.40
CA TYR A 387 0.28 -11.45 -22.07
C TYR A 387 0.55 -10.92 -23.48
N GLY A 388 1.49 -9.99 -23.65
CA GLY A 388 1.86 -9.43 -24.95
C GLY A 388 2.37 -10.48 -25.95
N VAL A 389 3.15 -11.47 -25.48
CA VAL A 389 3.70 -12.54 -26.32
C VAL A 389 2.65 -13.60 -26.65
N PHE A 390 1.87 -14.05 -25.68
CA PHE A 390 1.00 -15.21 -25.86
C PHE A 390 -0.41 -14.84 -26.34
N ALA A 391 -0.99 -13.70 -25.97
CA ALA A 391 -2.36 -13.37 -26.39
C ALA A 391 -2.55 -13.35 -27.92
N PRO A 392 -1.69 -12.68 -28.72
CA PRO A 392 -1.83 -12.69 -30.18
C PRO A 392 -1.64 -14.09 -30.80
N ARG A 393 -0.76 -14.90 -30.20
CA ARG A 393 -0.51 -16.27 -30.67
C ARG A 393 -1.69 -17.19 -30.36
N VAL A 394 -2.31 -17.04 -29.19
CA VAL A 394 -3.46 -17.83 -28.77
C VAL A 394 -4.65 -17.65 -29.72
N GLU A 395 -4.87 -16.43 -30.22
CA GLU A 395 -5.91 -16.17 -31.22
C GLU A 395 -5.73 -17.04 -32.47
N GLN A 396 -4.47 -17.14 -32.94
CA GLN A 396 -4.08 -17.87 -34.16
C GLN A 396 -4.04 -19.40 -33.99
N LEU A 397 -4.07 -19.92 -32.76
CA LEU A 397 -3.95 -21.37 -32.52
C LEU A 397 -5.09 -22.15 -33.19
N GLN A 398 -4.76 -23.20 -33.95
CA GLN A 398 -5.76 -24.07 -34.56
C GLN A 398 -6.07 -25.26 -33.66
N THR A 399 -7.33 -25.64 -33.55
CA THR A 399 -7.71 -26.88 -32.86
C THR A 399 -7.39 -28.06 -33.77
N GLY A 400 -6.95 -29.19 -33.20
CA GLY A 400 -6.80 -30.42 -33.98
C GLY A 400 -8.13 -30.82 -34.60
N SER A 401 -8.13 -31.20 -35.88
CA SER A 401 -9.30 -31.72 -36.58
C SER A 401 -9.93 -32.82 -35.73
N ARG A 402 -11.26 -32.79 -35.57
CA ARG A 402 -11.97 -33.97 -35.05
C ARG A 402 -11.68 -35.12 -36.00
N VAL A 403 -10.99 -36.14 -35.53
CA VAL A 403 -11.16 -37.47 -36.10
C VAL A 403 -12.60 -37.83 -35.75
N SER A 404 -13.49 -37.66 -36.72
CA SER A 404 -14.82 -38.26 -36.69
C SER A 404 -14.59 -39.76 -36.82
N ASP A 405 -14.71 -40.47 -35.70
CA ASP A 405 -15.05 -41.90 -35.71
C ASP A 405 -16.55 -42.05 -35.97
#